data_AF-A0A4Q5WJN4-F1
#
_entry.id   AF-A0A4Q5WJN4-F1
#
_cell.length_a   1.000
_cell.length_b   1.000
_cell.length_c   1.000
_cell.angle_alpha   90.00
_cell.angle_beta   90.00
_cell.angle_gamma   90.00
#
_symmetry.space_group_name_H-M   'P 1'
#
loop_
_entity.id
_entity.type
_entity.pdbx_description
1 polymer ?
#
loop_
_entity_poly.entity_id
_entity_poly.type
_entity_poly.pdbx_seq_one_letter_code
_entity_poly.pdbx_strand_id
1 'polypeptide(L)'
;MEETHRIHTAAHLAGELKDFYTLGSECLWVTFHRGRLYWAIATPEISFDKNAEPPRRRRTSGGWISTDVSGKPLDHFTLSSAITQTRMARGTICQPQAWRKYISLIRSEPNPLIDRARIEQAQLTSTLAQLIETLDQHDFEVLAQRVAESLGWRIETGIGGVQPDIDFAATLPALGLKGYFQVKTRSTQTQLEAFVASMPAASDARIVFVTHKRGHLQAGANPNLEIWAGEDLAQKAINAGLMAWMLERAQ
;
A
#
# COMPACT_ATOMS: atom_id res chain seq x y z
N MET A 1 1.19 -44.67 -2.74
CA MET A 1 1.04 -43.20 -2.62
C MET A 1 0.81 -42.78 -1.16
N GLU A 2 0.05 -43.55 -0.37
CA GLU A 2 -0.17 -43.30 1.06
C GLU A 2 1.07 -43.53 1.94
N GLU A 3 1.89 -44.52 1.59
CA GLU A 3 3.07 -44.94 2.35
C GLU A 3 4.24 -43.93 2.23
N THR A 4 4.42 -43.35 1.05
CA THR A 4 5.39 -42.27 0.80
C THR A 4 5.04 -41.01 1.58
N HIS A 5 3.75 -40.69 1.75
CA HIS A 5 3.30 -39.54 2.53
C HIS A 5 3.58 -39.73 4.04
N ARG A 6 3.33 -40.92 4.59
CA ARG A 6 3.62 -41.24 6.01
C ARG A 6 5.11 -41.20 6.36
N ILE A 7 5.98 -41.64 5.44
CA ILE A 7 7.44 -41.63 5.64
C ILE A 7 7.98 -40.19 5.70
N HIS A 8 7.50 -39.30 4.82
CA HIS A 8 7.88 -37.88 4.85
C HIS A 8 7.42 -37.17 6.15
N THR A 9 6.24 -37.52 6.68
CA THR A 9 5.73 -36.98 7.94
C THR A 9 6.57 -37.43 9.16
N ALA A 10 6.96 -38.71 9.22
CA ALA A 10 7.75 -39.24 10.32
C ALA A 10 9.18 -38.67 10.38
N ALA A 11 9.83 -38.48 9.22
CA ALA A 11 11.15 -37.87 9.14
C ALA A 11 11.13 -36.39 9.56
N HIS A 12 10.07 -35.66 9.18
CA HIS A 12 9.88 -34.26 9.57
C HIS A 12 9.69 -34.12 11.10
N LEU A 13 8.82 -34.95 11.69
CA LEU A 13 8.60 -35.01 13.14
C LEU A 13 9.88 -35.37 13.92
N ALA A 14 10.69 -36.30 13.41
CA ALA A 14 11.97 -36.65 14.03
C ALA A 14 12.98 -35.49 13.98
N GLY A 15 12.97 -34.70 12.91
CA GLY A 15 13.74 -33.46 12.79
C GLY A 15 13.31 -32.40 13.80
N GLU A 16 12.01 -32.11 13.88
CA GLU A 16 11.45 -31.16 14.85
C GLU A 16 11.75 -31.55 16.30
N LEU A 17 11.66 -32.85 16.61
CA LEU A 17 11.97 -33.38 17.93
C LEU A 17 13.46 -33.22 18.25
N LYS A 18 14.35 -33.56 17.30
CA LYS A 18 15.78 -33.33 17.45
C LYS A 18 16.07 -31.86 17.70
N ASP A 19 15.53 -30.97 16.86
CA ASP A 19 15.73 -29.53 16.95
C ASP A 19 15.24 -28.96 18.28
N PHE A 20 14.11 -29.47 18.81
CA PHE A 20 13.63 -29.11 20.15
C PHE A 20 14.68 -29.37 21.24
N TYR A 21 15.36 -30.52 21.19
CA TYR A 21 16.38 -30.90 22.19
C TYR A 21 17.76 -30.33 21.93
N THR A 22 18.12 -30.03 20.68
CA THR A 22 19.51 -29.68 20.31
C THR A 22 19.74 -28.20 20.01
N LEU A 23 18.71 -27.42 19.67
CA LEU A 23 18.89 -26.00 19.34
C LEU A 23 19.10 -25.15 20.60
N GLY A 24 20.15 -24.34 20.60
CA GLY A 24 20.54 -23.44 21.70
C GLY A 24 19.67 -22.18 21.83
N SER A 25 20.23 -21.15 22.48
CA SER A 25 19.57 -19.86 22.80
C SER A 25 19.29 -18.94 21.61
N GLU A 26 19.81 -19.26 20.42
CA GLU A 26 19.60 -18.52 19.18
C GLU A 26 18.36 -19.01 18.39
N CYS A 27 17.54 -19.86 19.02
CA CYS A 27 16.42 -20.50 18.35
C CYS A 27 15.22 -19.53 18.23
N LEU A 28 14.98 -19.03 17.02
CA LEU A 28 13.79 -18.24 16.69
C LEU A 28 12.59 -19.17 16.44
N TRP A 29 11.54 -19.00 17.23
CA TRP A 29 10.24 -19.61 16.98
C TRP A 29 9.31 -18.62 16.31
N VAL A 30 8.52 -19.12 15.37
CA VAL A 30 7.52 -18.33 14.67
C VAL A 30 6.19 -19.08 14.62
N THR A 31 5.09 -18.37 14.76
CA THR A 31 3.74 -18.92 14.60
C THR A 31 2.79 -17.87 14.06
N PHE A 32 1.68 -18.30 13.48
CA PHE A 32 0.62 -17.41 13.01
C PHE A 32 -0.64 -17.59 13.86
N HIS A 33 -1.13 -16.50 14.42
CA HIS A 33 -2.35 -16.52 15.23
C HIS A 33 -3.17 -15.25 14.98
N ARG A 34 -4.48 -15.39 14.78
CA ARG A 34 -5.43 -14.27 14.51
C ARG A 34 -4.94 -13.25 13.48
N GLY A 35 -4.37 -13.73 12.37
CA GLY A 35 -3.90 -12.86 11.29
C GLY A 35 -2.58 -12.13 11.56
N ARG A 36 -1.85 -12.48 12.63
CA ARG A 36 -0.53 -11.90 12.93
C ARG A 36 0.54 -12.97 12.99
N LEU A 37 1.74 -12.60 12.59
CA LEU A 37 2.95 -13.35 12.87
C LEU A 37 3.39 -13.04 14.30
N TYR A 38 3.60 -14.09 15.08
CA TYR A 38 4.22 -14.03 16.40
C TYR A 38 5.59 -14.67 16.32
N TRP A 39 6.56 -14.06 16.99
CA TRP A 39 7.90 -14.59 17.11
C TRP A 39 8.41 -14.53 18.54
N ALA A 40 9.32 -15.43 18.88
CA ALA A 40 9.97 -15.48 20.18
C ALA A 40 11.33 -16.16 20.07
N ILE A 41 12.28 -15.79 20.92
CA ILE A 41 13.54 -16.52 21.06
C ILE A 41 13.36 -17.57 22.16
N ALA A 42 13.64 -18.84 21.87
CA ALA A 42 13.49 -19.93 22.81
C ALA A 42 14.76 -20.12 23.65
N THR A 43 14.60 -20.26 24.96
CA THR A 43 15.71 -20.57 25.86
C THR A 43 16.11 -22.05 25.70
N PRO A 44 17.38 -22.42 25.93
CA PRO A 44 17.85 -23.79 25.72
C PRO A 44 17.31 -24.79 26.77
N GLU A 45 16.84 -24.31 27.92
CA GLU A 45 16.40 -25.17 29.02
C GLU A 45 15.05 -25.84 28.72
N ILE A 46 15.02 -27.15 28.95
CA ILE A 46 13.81 -27.96 28.80
C ILE A 46 13.27 -28.27 30.18
N SER A 47 12.07 -27.77 30.44
CA SER A 47 11.31 -28.14 31.63
C SER A 47 10.51 -29.41 31.38
N PHE A 48 10.55 -30.33 32.33
CA PHE A 48 9.74 -31.54 32.34
C PHE A 48 8.74 -31.49 33.51
N ASP A 49 7.47 -31.67 33.19
CA ASP A 49 6.38 -31.76 34.16
C ASP A 49 5.42 -32.86 33.72
N LYS A 50 5.45 -34.00 34.42
CA LYS A 50 4.64 -35.18 34.12
C LYS A 50 3.13 -34.94 34.20
N ASN A 51 2.70 -33.87 34.89
CA ASN A 51 1.29 -33.55 35.09
C ASN A 51 0.79 -32.47 34.11
N ALA A 52 1.67 -31.96 33.24
CA ALA A 52 1.32 -30.95 32.25
C ALA A 52 1.15 -31.56 30.85
N GLU A 53 0.30 -30.93 30.04
CA GLU A 53 0.12 -31.27 28.63
C GLU A 53 0.49 -30.06 27.76
N PRO A 54 1.59 -30.12 26.96
CA PRO A 54 2.57 -31.19 26.87
C PRO A 54 3.53 -31.23 28.08
N PRO A 55 4.09 -32.41 28.41
CA PRO A 55 4.92 -32.60 29.60
C PRO A 55 6.34 -32.05 29.46
N ARG A 56 6.75 -31.65 28.25
CA ARG A 56 8.04 -31.03 27.97
C ARG A 56 7.82 -29.69 27.31
N ARG A 57 8.46 -28.64 27.85
CA ARG A 57 8.32 -27.28 27.35
C ARG A 57 9.65 -26.55 27.44
N ARG A 58 9.97 -25.78 26.40
CA ARG A 58 11.00 -24.73 26.45
C ARG A 58 10.34 -23.39 26.69
N ARG A 59 11.01 -22.54 27.47
CA ARG A 59 10.53 -21.18 27.72
C ARG A 59 11.01 -20.27 26.60
N THR A 60 10.36 -19.13 26.45
CA THR A 60 10.83 -18.05 25.58
C THR A 60 11.46 -16.95 26.41
N SER A 61 12.54 -16.35 25.90
CA SER A 61 13.13 -15.16 26.50
C SER A 61 12.25 -13.95 26.14
N GLY A 62 11.42 -13.51 27.07
CA GLY A 62 10.60 -12.30 26.92
C GLY A 62 9.20 -12.51 26.33
N GLY A 63 8.75 -13.76 26.13
CA GLY A 63 7.40 -14.04 25.63
C GLY A 63 7.28 -13.96 24.10
N TRP A 64 6.04 -14.03 23.61
CA TRP A 64 5.74 -13.93 22.18
C TRP A 64 5.45 -12.49 21.77
N ILE A 65 6.08 -12.03 20.70
CA ILE A 65 6.01 -10.66 20.18
C ILE A 65 5.35 -10.68 18.80
N SER A 66 4.44 -9.75 18.51
CA SER A 66 3.74 -9.64 17.22
C SER A 66 4.08 -8.38 16.43
N THR A 67 5.17 -7.71 16.77
CA THR A 67 5.69 -6.51 16.12
C THR A 67 7.13 -6.75 15.69
N ASP A 68 7.62 -5.95 14.74
CA ASP A 68 9.06 -5.83 14.55
C ASP A 68 9.71 -5.06 15.71
N VAL A 69 11.04 -4.90 15.68
CA VAL A 69 11.81 -4.13 16.67
C VAL A 69 11.45 -2.64 16.68
N SER A 70 10.86 -2.13 15.60
CA SER A 70 10.37 -0.75 15.49
C SER A 70 8.94 -0.56 16.02
N GLY A 71 8.31 -1.64 16.51
CA GLY A 71 6.94 -1.62 17.02
C GLY A 71 5.84 -1.73 15.94
N LYS A 72 6.21 -1.93 14.67
CA LYS A 72 5.24 -2.10 13.58
C LYS A 72 4.58 -3.49 13.67
N PRO A 73 3.24 -3.59 13.62
CA PRO A 73 2.55 -4.88 13.63
C PRO A 73 2.95 -5.77 12.45
N LEU A 74 3.22 -7.05 12.73
CA LEU A 74 3.54 -8.05 11.72
C LEU A 74 2.24 -8.71 11.21
N ASP A 75 1.48 -7.94 10.43
CA ASP A 75 0.18 -8.36 9.89
C ASP A 75 0.35 -9.27 8.67
N HIS A 76 -0.28 -10.44 8.73
CA HIS A 76 -0.29 -11.46 7.68
C HIS A 76 -0.60 -10.90 6.28
N PHE A 77 -1.54 -9.96 6.16
CA PHE A 77 -1.94 -9.39 4.86
C PHE A 77 -0.84 -8.55 4.20
N THR A 78 0.15 -8.12 4.98
CA THR A 78 1.28 -7.31 4.51
C THR A 78 2.56 -8.12 4.31
N LEU A 79 2.60 -9.36 4.81
CA LEU A 79 3.77 -10.22 4.70
C LEU A 79 3.87 -10.86 3.31
N SER A 80 5.09 -10.97 2.80
CA SER A 80 5.33 -11.65 1.52
C SER A 80 4.89 -13.11 1.55
N SER A 81 4.46 -13.64 0.41
CA SER A 81 4.08 -15.05 0.26
C SER A 81 5.18 -16.02 0.68
N ALA A 82 6.46 -15.65 0.52
CA ALA A 82 7.61 -16.43 0.98
C ALA A 82 7.66 -16.62 2.51
N ILE A 83 6.99 -15.75 3.28
CA ILE A 83 6.88 -15.81 4.74
C ILE A 83 5.57 -16.50 5.15
N THR A 84 4.50 -16.35 4.37
CA THR A 84 3.21 -16.97 4.68
C THR A 84 3.09 -18.41 4.17
N GLN A 85 3.91 -18.86 3.21
CA GLN A 85 3.93 -20.25 2.72
C GLN A 85 4.38 -21.25 3.79
N THR A 86 5.24 -20.84 4.74
CA THR A 86 5.65 -21.68 5.88
C THR A 86 4.49 -21.99 6.84
N ARG A 87 3.33 -21.36 6.68
CA ARG A 87 2.12 -21.57 7.49
C ARG A 87 1.57 -23.00 7.42
N MET A 88 1.87 -23.73 6.34
CA MET A 88 1.45 -25.14 6.22
C MET A 88 2.35 -26.11 6.98
N ALA A 89 3.52 -25.66 7.46
CA ALA A 89 4.33 -26.43 8.39
C ALA A 89 3.61 -26.43 9.76
N ARG A 90 3.07 -27.59 10.14
CA ARG A 90 2.41 -27.78 11.43
C ARG A 90 3.47 -28.06 12.50
N GLY A 91 4.14 -27.02 12.97
CA GLY A 91 5.14 -27.13 14.03
C GLY A 91 5.76 -25.77 14.40
N THR A 92 6.09 -25.58 15.67
CA THR A 92 6.66 -24.32 16.21
C THR A 92 8.16 -24.13 15.89
N ILE A 93 8.83 -25.20 15.42
CA ILE A 93 10.28 -25.25 15.22
C ILE A 93 10.54 -25.56 13.76
N CYS A 94 10.35 -24.54 12.93
CA CYS A 94 10.78 -24.59 11.55
C CYS A 94 12.16 -23.95 11.46
N GLN A 95 13.09 -24.54 10.72
CA GLN A 95 14.12 -23.78 10.00
C GLN A 95 13.54 -23.47 8.62
N PRO A 96 12.79 -22.36 8.43
CA PRO A 96 12.19 -22.10 7.13
C PRO A 96 13.33 -21.86 6.14
N GLN A 97 13.18 -22.33 4.90
CA GLN A 97 14.11 -21.96 3.81
C GLN A 97 14.26 -20.43 3.68
N ALA A 98 13.27 -19.67 4.17
CA ALA A 98 13.25 -18.22 4.24
C ALA A 98 13.69 -17.61 5.60
N TRP A 99 14.42 -18.32 6.46
CA TRP A 99 14.79 -17.84 7.82
C TRP A 99 15.41 -16.43 7.84
N ARG A 100 16.26 -16.11 6.86
CA ARG A 100 16.86 -14.77 6.72
C ARG A 100 15.82 -13.68 6.51
N LYS A 101 14.72 -13.98 5.81
CA LYS A 101 13.63 -13.03 5.57
C LYS A 101 12.84 -12.76 6.86
N TYR A 102 12.67 -13.75 7.74
CA TYR A 102 12.04 -13.52 9.06
C TYR A 102 12.90 -12.62 9.94
N ILE A 103 14.21 -12.86 10.00
CA ILE A 103 15.12 -12.04 10.81
C ILE A 103 15.16 -10.60 10.28
N SER A 104 15.31 -10.42 8.97
CA SER A 104 15.32 -9.11 8.33
C SER A 104 14.01 -8.34 8.57
N LEU A 105 12.86 -9.03 8.46
CA LEU A 105 11.55 -8.48 8.79
C LEU A 105 11.45 -8.07 10.27
N ILE A 106 11.82 -8.96 11.20
CA ILE A 106 11.72 -8.70 12.64
C ILE A 106 12.64 -7.56 13.06
N ARG A 107 13.84 -7.50 12.50
CA ARG A 107 14.83 -6.44 12.77
C ARG A 107 14.52 -5.12 12.06
N SER A 108 13.43 -5.05 11.29
CA SER A 108 13.11 -3.89 10.45
C SER A 108 14.28 -3.49 9.56
N GLU A 109 15.05 -4.47 9.07
CA GLU A 109 16.24 -4.19 8.27
C GLU A 109 15.81 -3.51 6.95
N PRO A 110 16.42 -2.36 6.61
CA PRO A 110 16.11 -1.67 5.36
C PRO A 110 16.47 -2.56 4.18
N ASN A 111 15.57 -2.65 3.21
CA ASN A 111 15.87 -3.32 1.96
C ASN A 111 16.39 -2.26 0.98
N PRO A 112 17.70 -2.25 0.67
CA PRO A 112 18.31 -1.21 -0.14
C PRO A 112 17.69 -1.11 -1.54
N LEU A 113 17.11 -2.20 -2.08
CA LEU A 113 16.41 -2.17 -3.35
C LEU A 113 15.05 -1.47 -3.25
N ILE A 114 14.33 -1.64 -2.12
CA ILE A 114 13.06 -0.93 -1.89
C ILE A 114 13.34 0.57 -1.69
N ASP A 115 14.38 0.91 -0.93
CA ASP A 115 14.76 2.30 -0.71
C ASP A 115 15.19 2.96 -2.03
N ARG A 116 16.01 2.26 -2.82
CA ARG A 116 16.37 2.72 -4.17
C ARG A 116 15.14 2.90 -5.06
N ALA A 117 14.23 1.91 -5.10
CA ALA A 117 13.02 2.00 -5.90
C ALA A 117 12.14 3.19 -5.49
N ARG A 118 12.05 3.51 -4.20
CA ARG A 118 11.32 4.70 -3.71
C ARG A 118 11.97 6.00 -4.17
N ILE A 119 13.30 6.07 -4.13
CA ILE A 119 14.04 7.25 -4.62
C ILE A 119 13.81 7.43 -6.12
N GLU A 120 13.95 6.36 -6.91
CA GLU A 120 13.74 6.39 -8.36
C GLU A 120 12.28 6.72 -8.72
N GLN A 121 11.31 6.18 -7.96
CA GLN A 121 9.90 6.53 -8.11
C GLN A 121 9.64 8.01 -7.85
N ALA A 122 10.18 8.56 -6.75
CA ALA A 122 10.03 9.98 -6.44
C ALA A 122 10.64 10.88 -7.53
N GLN A 123 11.81 10.51 -8.06
CA GLN A 123 12.44 11.22 -9.18
C GLN A 123 11.56 11.17 -10.43
N LEU A 124 11.04 9.99 -10.80
CA LEU A 124 10.14 9.85 -11.94
C LEU A 124 8.87 10.69 -11.77
N THR A 125 8.25 10.66 -10.59
CA THR A 125 7.06 11.50 -10.30
C THR A 125 7.37 12.98 -10.45
N SER A 126 8.53 13.44 -9.97
CA SER A 126 8.95 14.84 -10.11
C SER A 126 9.23 15.23 -11.57
N THR A 127 9.87 14.36 -12.35
CA THR A 127 10.08 14.58 -13.80
C THR A 127 8.75 14.62 -14.56
N LEU A 128 7.83 13.71 -14.27
CA LEU A 128 6.52 13.71 -14.91
C LEU A 128 5.67 14.90 -14.51
N ALA A 129 5.78 15.40 -13.28
CA ALA A 129 5.13 16.66 -12.89
C ALA A 129 5.62 17.83 -13.76
N GLN A 130 6.94 17.93 -14.01
CA GLN A 130 7.51 18.94 -14.91
C GLN A 130 7.07 18.74 -16.37
N LEU A 131 6.88 17.50 -16.81
CA LEU A 131 6.36 17.20 -18.14
C LEU A 131 4.89 17.63 -18.29
N ILE A 132 4.06 17.39 -17.27
CA ILE A 132 2.68 17.86 -17.23
C ILE A 132 2.63 19.39 -17.38
N GLU A 133 3.60 20.12 -16.83
CA GLU A 133 3.66 21.58 -16.95
C GLU A 133 3.86 22.08 -18.39
N THR A 134 4.38 21.25 -19.30
CA THR A 134 4.59 21.62 -20.71
C THR A 134 3.37 21.37 -21.58
N LEU A 135 2.35 20.66 -21.07
CA LEU A 135 1.11 20.43 -21.82
C LEU A 135 0.38 21.75 -22.04
N ASP A 136 -0.21 21.90 -23.23
CA ASP A 136 -1.15 22.99 -23.47
C ASP A 136 -2.48 22.73 -22.74
N GLN A 137 -3.38 23.71 -22.78
CA GLN A 137 -4.67 23.61 -22.12
C GLN A 137 -5.50 22.41 -22.60
N HIS A 138 -5.45 22.09 -23.89
CA HIS A 138 -6.25 21.01 -24.46
C HIS A 138 -5.71 19.64 -24.03
N ASP A 139 -4.41 19.40 -24.18
CA ASP A 139 -3.81 18.14 -23.74
C ASP A 139 -3.89 17.99 -22.21
N PHE A 140 -3.83 19.08 -21.46
CA PHE A 140 -4.02 19.05 -20.01
C PHE A 140 -5.45 18.65 -19.59
N GLU A 141 -6.48 19.14 -20.28
CA GLU A 141 -7.87 18.69 -20.12
C GLU A 141 -8.02 17.20 -20.42
N VAL A 142 -7.42 16.72 -21.51
CA VAL A 142 -7.43 15.30 -21.88
C VAL A 142 -6.74 14.44 -20.81
N LEU A 143 -5.61 14.88 -20.26
CA LEU A 143 -4.93 14.20 -19.17
C LEU A 143 -5.83 14.10 -17.93
N ALA A 144 -6.42 15.22 -17.51
CA ALA A 144 -7.28 15.29 -16.34
C ALA A 144 -8.49 14.35 -16.47
N GLN A 145 -9.12 14.32 -17.64
CA GLN A 145 -10.23 13.42 -17.93
C GLN A 145 -9.80 11.95 -17.83
N ARG A 146 -8.68 11.57 -18.48
CA ARG A 146 -8.16 10.19 -18.44
C ARG A 146 -7.79 9.75 -17.02
N VAL A 147 -7.20 10.64 -16.23
CA VAL A 147 -6.91 10.39 -14.82
C VAL A 147 -8.22 10.16 -14.05
N ALA A 148 -9.24 11.00 -14.25
CA ALA A 148 -10.54 10.81 -13.61
C ALA A 148 -11.17 9.46 -13.98
N GLU A 149 -11.16 9.09 -15.27
CA GLU A 149 -11.66 7.80 -15.75
C GLU A 149 -10.95 6.61 -15.10
N SER A 150 -9.62 6.69 -14.96
CA SER A 150 -8.83 5.64 -14.29
C SER A 150 -9.16 5.48 -12.80
N LEU A 151 -9.60 6.56 -12.16
CA LEU A 151 -10.07 6.56 -10.76
C LEU A 151 -11.52 6.09 -10.63
N GLY A 152 -12.15 5.67 -11.73
CA GLY A 152 -13.50 5.12 -11.75
C GLY A 152 -14.60 6.15 -11.99
N TRP A 153 -14.24 7.41 -12.26
CA TRP A 153 -15.22 8.41 -12.67
C TRP A 153 -15.75 8.10 -14.06
N ARG A 154 -17.07 8.11 -14.23
CA ARG A 154 -17.72 8.06 -15.54
C ARG A 154 -18.03 9.48 -15.96
N ILE A 155 -17.37 9.94 -17.02
CA ILE A 155 -17.60 11.28 -17.58
C ILE A 155 -19.01 11.35 -18.16
N GLU A 156 -19.74 12.39 -17.78
CA GLU A 156 -21.09 12.66 -18.28
C GLU A 156 -20.96 13.69 -19.41
N THR A 157 -20.86 13.22 -20.66
CA THR A 157 -20.84 14.12 -21.81
C THR A 157 -22.19 14.80 -21.96
N GLY A 158 -22.22 16.14 -21.88
CA GLY A 158 -23.40 16.92 -22.26
C GLY A 158 -24.38 17.26 -21.13
N ILE A 159 -23.92 17.67 -19.94
CA ILE A 159 -24.77 18.50 -19.06
C ILE A 159 -24.87 19.90 -19.70
N GLY A 160 -25.71 19.98 -20.72
CA GLY A 160 -26.12 21.22 -21.37
C GLY A 160 -26.80 22.12 -20.35
N GLY A 161 -26.08 23.14 -19.94
CA GLY A 161 -26.57 24.18 -19.04
C GLY A 161 -25.40 25.05 -18.63
N VAL A 162 -25.03 25.99 -19.50
CA VAL A 162 -24.08 27.10 -19.32
C VAL A 162 -23.65 27.33 -17.86
N GLN A 163 -22.73 26.52 -17.36
CA GLN A 163 -21.93 26.82 -16.18
C GLN A 163 -20.52 27.06 -16.72
N PRO A 164 -20.11 28.33 -16.87
CA PRO A 164 -18.94 28.70 -17.67
C PRO A 164 -17.60 28.18 -17.13
N ASP A 165 -17.60 27.59 -15.93
CA ASP A 165 -16.39 27.21 -15.19
C ASP A 165 -16.32 25.69 -14.90
N ILE A 166 -17.11 24.85 -15.59
CA ILE A 166 -16.98 23.37 -15.50
C ILE A 166 -16.51 22.85 -16.84
N ASP A 167 -15.31 22.26 -16.87
CA ASP A 167 -14.79 21.63 -18.09
C ASP A 167 -15.43 20.26 -18.32
N PHE A 168 -15.65 19.49 -17.24
CA PHE A 168 -16.47 18.29 -17.30
C PHE A 168 -17.10 17.94 -15.96
N ALA A 169 -18.25 17.26 -16.04
CA ALA A 169 -18.90 16.62 -14.91
C ALA A 169 -18.75 15.10 -15.03
N ALA A 170 -18.68 14.42 -13.87
CA ALA A 170 -18.56 12.98 -13.83
C ALA A 170 -19.30 12.39 -12.63
N THR A 171 -19.60 11.11 -12.68
CA THR A 171 -20.19 10.36 -11.58
C THR A 171 -19.31 9.18 -11.22
N LEU A 172 -19.06 8.96 -9.93
CA LEU A 172 -18.42 7.77 -9.40
C LEU A 172 -19.50 6.72 -9.11
N PRO A 173 -19.71 5.71 -10.00
CA PRO A 173 -20.93 4.91 -9.98
C PRO A 173 -21.07 4.03 -8.73
N ALA A 174 -19.94 3.56 -8.19
CA ALA A 174 -19.91 2.71 -7.00
C ALA A 174 -20.50 3.38 -5.75
N LEU A 175 -20.47 4.72 -5.70
CA LEU A 175 -20.97 5.52 -4.57
C LEU A 175 -22.14 6.43 -4.94
N GLY A 176 -22.50 6.52 -6.23
CA GLY A 176 -23.48 7.48 -6.72
C GLY A 176 -23.05 8.95 -6.52
N LEU A 177 -21.75 9.21 -6.32
CA LEU A 177 -21.23 10.55 -6.07
C LEU A 177 -21.03 11.31 -7.37
N LYS A 178 -21.47 12.56 -7.42
CA LYS A 178 -21.19 13.49 -8.52
C LYS A 178 -19.86 14.22 -8.29
N GLY A 179 -19.21 14.59 -9.38
CA GLY A 179 -17.95 15.30 -9.41
C GLY A 179 -17.99 16.41 -10.45
N TYR A 180 -17.57 17.61 -10.08
CA TYR A 180 -17.41 18.76 -10.97
C TYR A 180 -15.94 19.10 -11.10
N PHE A 181 -15.45 19.14 -12.33
CA PHE A 181 -14.04 19.31 -12.63
C PHE A 181 -13.80 20.63 -13.36
N GLN A 182 -12.86 21.41 -12.84
CA GLN A 182 -12.25 22.53 -13.55
C GLN A 182 -10.77 22.27 -13.68
N VAL A 183 -10.26 22.41 -14.88
CA VAL A 183 -8.91 22.14 -15.34
C VAL A 183 -8.33 23.43 -15.91
N LYS A 184 -7.26 23.93 -15.29
CA LYS A 184 -6.56 25.14 -15.76
C LYS A 184 -5.06 24.97 -15.64
N THR A 185 -4.34 25.17 -16.73
CA THR A 185 -2.86 25.14 -16.76
C THR A 185 -2.22 26.08 -15.73
N ARG A 186 -2.82 27.26 -15.51
CA ARG A 186 -2.42 28.25 -14.50
C ARG A 186 -3.63 28.77 -13.75
N SER A 187 -3.51 28.86 -12.42
CA SER A 187 -4.61 29.23 -11.55
C SER A 187 -4.18 30.11 -10.37
N THR A 188 -5.11 30.93 -9.90
CA THR A 188 -4.97 31.75 -8.68
C THR A 188 -5.97 31.31 -7.60
N GLN A 189 -5.71 31.69 -6.35
CA GLN A 189 -6.61 31.38 -5.23
C GLN A 189 -8.01 31.96 -5.47
N THR A 190 -8.10 33.16 -6.03
CA THR A 190 -9.39 33.79 -6.37
C THR A 190 -10.18 33.00 -7.41
N GLN A 191 -9.51 32.39 -8.40
CA GLN A 191 -10.18 31.55 -9.39
C GLN A 191 -10.70 30.25 -8.77
N LEU A 192 -9.94 29.64 -7.86
CA LEU A 192 -10.39 28.47 -7.10
C LEU A 192 -11.62 28.81 -6.24
N GLU A 193 -11.58 29.91 -5.51
CA GLU A 193 -12.69 30.34 -4.65
C GLU A 193 -13.95 30.68 -5.46
N ALA A 194 -13.78 31.36 -6.60
CA ALA A 194 -14.89 31.66 -7.51
C ALA A 194 -15.53 30.38 -8.06
N PHE A 195 -14.71 29.39 -8.44
CA PHE A 195 -15.18 28.08 -8.88
C PHE A 195 -15.94 27.33 -7.78
N VAL A 196 -15.40 27.30 -6.56
CA VAL A 196 -16.08 26.67 -5.42
C VAL A 196 -17.40 27.37 -5.10
N ALA A 197 -17.44 28.70 -5.20
CA ALA A 197 -18.64 29.50 -4.94
C ALA A 197 -19.72 29.35 -6.03
N SER A 198 -19.35 28.97 -7.25
CA SER A 198 -20.32 28.70 -8.32
C SER A 198 -20.99 27.32 -8.21
N MET A 199 -20.46 26.45 -7.35
CA MET A 199 -21.03 25.12 -7.11
C MET A 199 -22.30 25.17 -6.23
N PRO A 200 -23.28 24.28 -6.45
CA PRO A 200 -24.48 24.22 -5.62
C PRO A 200 -24.15 23.91 -4.16
N ALA A 201 -24.48 24.83 -3.25
CA ALA A 201 -24.17 24.72 -1.81
C ALA A 201 -24.80 23.50 -1.11
N ALA A 202 -25.86 22.92 -1.69
CA ALA A 202 -26.59 21.77 -1.14
C ALA A 202 -26.15 20.42 -1.74
N SER A 203 -25.04 20.38 -2.48
CA SER A 203 -24.57 19.17 -3.16
C SER A 203 -23.44 18.50 -2.40
N ASP A 204 -23.59 17.21 -2.10
CA ASP A 204 -22.49 16.32 -1.65
C ASP A 204 -21.52 15.96 -2.81
N ALA A 205 -21.49 16.79 -3.85
CA ALA A 205 -20.63 16.57 -5.00
C ALA A 205 -19.19 16.85 -4.63
N ARG A 206 -18.27 16.06 -5.19
CA ARG A 206 -16.85 16.37 -5.17
C ARG A 206 -16.59 17.53 -6.11
N ILE A 207 -15.81 18.49 -5.64
CA ILE A 207 -15.31 19.61 -6.42
C ILE A 207 -13.84 19.29 -6.65
N VAL A 208 -13.43 19.15 -7.91
CA VAL A 208 -12.06 18.79 -8.25
C VAL A 208 -11.46 19.89 -9.10
N PHE A 209 -10.42 20.53 -8.56
CA PHE A 209 -9.71 21.59 -9.25
C PHE A 209 -8.33 21.10 -9.68
N VAL A 210 -8.09 21.07 -10.99
CA VAL A 210 -6.90 20.47 -11.60
C VAL A 210 -6.03 21.59 -12.19
N THR A 211 -4.75 21.61 -11.82
CA THR A 211 -3.81 22.65 -12.28
C THR A 211 -2.38 22.12 -12.35
N HIS A 212 -1.53 22.69 -13.20
CA HIS A 212 -0.13 22.25 -13.33
C HIS A 212 0.60 22.29 -11.98
N LYS A 213 0.46 23.41 -11.26
CA LYS A 213 1.11 23.65 -9.98
C LYS A 213 0.10 23.98 -8.91
N ARG A 214 0.35 23.45 -7.71
CA ARG A 214 -0.40 23.86 -6.52
C ARG A 214 -0.09 25.30 -6.13
N GLY A 215 1.18 25.68 -6.17
CA GLY A 215 1.62 27.02 -5.73
C GLY A 215 1.07 27.35 -4.35
N HIS A 216 0.33 28.46 -4.26
CA HIS A 216 -0.31 28.97 -3.04
C HIS A 216 -1.79 28.58 -2.91
N LEU A 217 -2.30 27.69 -3.75
CA LEU A 217 -3.71 27.28 -3.71
C LEU A 217 -4.02 26.50 -2.42
N GLN A 218 -5.07 26.93 -1.74
CA GLN A 218 -5.58 26.35 -0.51
C GLN A 218 -7.02 25.89 -0.70
N ALA A 219 -7.30 24.64 -0.30
CA ALA A 219 -8.64 24.07 -0.33
C ALA A 219 -9.57 24.63 0.76
N GLY A 220 -9.05 25.44 1.69
CA GLY A 220 -9.81 25.94 2.83
C GLY A 220 -10.34 24.80 3.71
N ALA A 221 -11.52 25.01 4.29
CA ALA A 221 -12.21 24.03 5.15
C ALA A 221 -13.24 23.17 4.42
N ASN A 222 -13.31 23.23 3.08
CA ASN A 222 -14.30 22.48 2.32
C ASN A 222 -13.87 21.00 2.19
N PRO A 223 -14.54 20.04 2.85
CA PRO A 223 -14.15 18.63 2.79
C PRO A 223 -14.45 17.98 1.44
N ASN A 224 -15.23 18.64 0.58
CA ASN A 224 -15.61 18.14 -0.74
C ASN A 224 -14.69 18.65 -1.86
N LEU A 225 -13.75 19.56 -1.55
CA LEU A 225 -12.80 20.10 -2.52
C LEU A 225 -11.50 19.31 -2.53
N GLU A 226 -11.12 18.85 -3.72
CA GLU A 226 -9.81 18.27 -4.01
C GLU A 226 -9.05 19.14 -5.01
N ILE A 227 -7.75 19.28 -4.80
CA ILE A 227 -6.85 19.97 -5.73
C ILE A 227 -5.87 18.95 -6.28
N TRP A 228 -5.90 18.71 -7.59
CA TRP A 228 -4.96 17.83 -8.26
C TRP A 228 -3.90 18.69 -8.94
N ALA A 229 -2.65 18.62 -8.44
CA ALA A 229 -1.57 19.43 -8.97
C ALA A 229 -0.18 18.85 -8.73
N GLY A 230 0.79 19.24 -9.56
CA GLY A 230 2.20 18.88 -9.42
C GLY A 230 2.41 17.38 -9.26
N GLU A 231 3.20 16.99 -8.27
CA GLU A 231 3.54 15.59 -8.01
C GLU A 231 2.33 14.72 -7.64
N ASP A 232 1.27 15.28 -7.02
CA ASP A 232 0.05 14.50 -6.74
C ASP A 232 -0.68 14.12 -8.03
N LEU A 233 -0.83 15.06 -8.96
CA LEU A 233 -1.41 14.78 -10.28
C LEU A 233 -0.53 13.81 -11.08
N ALA A 234 0.79 14.01 -11.06
CA ALA A 234 1.74 13.10 -11.71
C ALA A 234 1.64 11.68 -11.14
N GLN A 235 1.51 11.53 -9.82
CA GLN A 235 1.35 10.23 -9.18
C GLN A 235 0.04 9.55 -9.59
N LYS A 236 -1.06 10.29 -9.69
CA LYS A 236 -2.33 9.77 -10.23
C LYS A 236 -2.17 9.32 -11.68
N ALA A 237 -1.48 10.10 -12.52
CA ALA A 237 -1.22 9.73 -13.91
C ALA A 237 -0.35 8.47 -14.06
N ILE A 238 0.66 8.29 -13.19
CA ILE A 238 1.47 7.06 -13.14
C ILE A 238 0.59 5.86 -12.78
N ASN A 239 -0.24 5.99 -11.74
CA ASN A 239 -1.14 4.93 -11.30
C ASN A 239 -2.20 4.59 -12.36
N ALA A 240 -2.57 5.57 -13.18
CA ALA A 240 -3.47 5.42 -14.33
C ALA A 240 -2.80 4.76 -15.55
N GLY A 241 -1.48 4.53 -15.53
CA GLY A 241 -0.73 3.99 -16.66
C GLY A 241 -0.52 4.98 -17.81
N LEU A 242 -0.63 6.29 -17.57
CA LEU A 242 -0.61 7.34 -18.60
C LEU A 242 0.80 7.85 -18.95
N MET A 243 1.87 7.20 -18.46
CA MET A 243 3.24 7.65 -18.69
C MET A 243 3.61 7.73 -20.17
N ALA A 244 3.31 6.68 -20.94
CA ALA A 244 3.59 6.66 -22.38
C ALA A 244 2.85 7.77 -23.12
N TRP A 245 1.58 7.98 -22.78
CA TRP A 245 0.76 9.06 -23.34
C TRP A 245 1.35 10.45 -23.06
N MET A 246 1.81 10.71 -21.82
CA MET A 246 2.44 11.99 -21.48
C MET A 246 3.74 12.23 -22.28
N LEU A 247 4.54 11.18 -22.49
CA LEU A 247 5.78 11.26 -23.28
C LEU A 247 5.51 11.53 -24.76
N GLU A 248 4.44 10.97 -25.33
CA GLU A 248 4.03 11.22 -26.72
C GLU A 248 3.51 12.65 -26.94
N ARG A 249 2.84 13.22 -25.93
CA ARG A 249 2.24 14.56 -26.02
C ARG A 249 3.19 15.72 -25.77
N ALA A 250 4.28 15.47 -25.06
CA ALA A 250 5.27 16.50 -24.76
C ALA A 250 6.41 16.61 -25.80
N GLN A 251 6.27 15.96 -26.96
CA GLN A 251 7.17 16.11 -28.12
C GLN A 251 6.75 17.29 -29.01
#